data_AF-A0A191ZFL6-F1
#
_entry.id   AF-A0A191ZFL6-F1
#
_cell.length_a   1.000
_cell.length_b   1.000
_cell.length_c   1.000
_cell.angle_alpha   90.00
_cell.angle_beta   90.00
_cell.angle_gamma   90.00
#
_symmetry.space_group_name_H-M   'P 1'
#
loop_
_entity.id
_entity.type
_entity.pdbx_description
1 polymer ?
#
loop_
_entity_poly.entity_id
_entity_poly.type
_entity_poly.pdbx_seq_one_letter_code
_entity_poly.pdbx_strand_id
1 'polypeptide(L)'
;MSLWMLSIQEQRWLAAARSFYENPEFFIDYFYKHVATNRRTNSFLVFPGRNPAYHQDYACPKLRANYLNYRIPVEIIARGPKAMDDFRAWFRDNIDLLQSDPHQFVVRMSIRFRLRNASPTEELSASNSGITVEQNPRISEIKKAIDTKIREMLDFRRENIAIVCAYGNCTHKVKDGAVHIDDEGARRIVDQWHNLKEQLKTDLKTYFMVRFNPDLEFGDELLQKIGFKACNCCASSAN
;
A
#
# COMPACT_ATOMS: atom_id res chain seq x y z
N MET A 1 16.53 -23.97 11.76
CA MET A 1 16.84 -22.69 12.44
C MET A 1 15.58 -22.27 13.20
N SER A 2 15.63 -22.20 14.53
CA SER A 2 14.47 -21.80 15.34
C SER A 2 14.41 -20.27 15.42
N LEU A 3 13.32 -19.65 14.95
CA LEU A 3 13.11 -18.18 14.99
C LEU A 3 12.51 -17.75 16.33
N TRP A 4 13.12 -18.19 17.43
CA TRP A 4 12.63 -18.03 18.80
C TRP A 4 12.43 -16.56 19.22
N MET A 5 13.14 -15.63 18.59
CA MET A 5 13.07 -14.18 18.84
C MET A 5 11.83 -13.51 18.23
N LEU A 6 11.13 -14.21 17.34
CA LEU A 6 9.91 -13.72 16.70
C LEU A 6 8.70 -14.32 17.40
N SER A 7 7.68 -13.50 17.60
CA SER A 7 6.37 -13.94 18.08
C SER A 7 5.72 -14.91 17.09
N ILE A 8 4.75 -15.70 17.56
CA ILE A 8 3.98 -16.63 16.73
C ILE A 8 3.33 -15.90 15.54
N GLN A 9 2.85 -14.67 15.74
CA GLN A 9 2.23 -13.88 14.67
C GLN A 9 3.24 -13.45 13.60
N GLU A 10 4.44 -13.03 14.02
CA GLU A 10 5.54 -12.70 13.11
C GLU A 10 6.01 -13.94 12.34
N GLN A 11 6.10 -15.09 12.99
CA GLN A 11 6.43 -16.36 12.33
C GLN A 11 5.35 -16.78 11.32
N ARG A 12 4.07 -16.64 11.66
CA ARG A 12 2.95 -16.89 10.72
C ARG A 12 3.00 -15.96 9.51
N TRP A 13 3.31 -14.69 9.72
CA TRP A 13 3.48 -13.73 8.63
C TRP A 13 4.65 -14.12 7.71
N LEU A 14 5.78 -14.54 8.26
CA LEU A 14 6.90 -15.05 7.47
C LEU A 14 6.58 -16.35 6.72
N ALA A 15 5.83 -17.26 7.34
CA ALA A 15 5.36 -18.48 6.69
C ALA A 15 4.43 -18.18 5.51
N ALA A 16 3.53 -17.20 5.67
CA ALA A 16 2.69 -16.70 4.59
C ALA A 16 3.53 -16.08 3.46
N ALA A 17 4.51 -15.23 3.79
CA ALA A 17 5.40 -14.64 2.80
C ALA A 17 6.20 -15.71 2.04
N ARG A 18 6.75 -16.71 2.74
CA ARG A 18 7.43 -17.85 2.12
C ARG A 18 6.49 -18.60 1.16
N SER A 19 5.29 -18.96 1.62
CA SER A 19 4.29 -19.67 0.81
C SER A 19 3.97 -18.90 -0.47
N PHE A 20 3.79 -17.58 -0.37
CA PHE A 20 3.57 -16.72 -1.54
C PHE A 20 4.73 -16.75 -2.54
N TYR A 21 5.99 -16.63 -2.08
CA TYR A 21 7.13 -16.67 -3.00
C TYR A 21 7.42 -18.07 -3.56
N GLU A 22 7.08 -19.13 -2.82
CA GLU A 22 7.32 -20.53 -3.21
C GLU A 22 6.27 -21.04 -4.21
N ASN A 23 5.00 -20.65 -4.04
CA ASN A 23 3.92 -20.97 -4.97
C ASN A 23 2.81 -19.89 -4.88
N PRO A 24 2.93 -18.80 -5.68
CA PRO A 24 1.98 -17.69 -5.63
C PRO A 24 0.54 -18.10 -5.94
N GLU A 25 0.32 -19.02 -6.89
CA GLU A 25 -1.01 -19.50 -7.26
C GLU A 25 -1.69 -20.21 -6.10
N PHE A 26 -0.98 -21.16 -5.46
CA PHE A 26 -1.46 -21.84 -4.26
C PHE A 26 -1.74 -20.85 -3.13
N PHE A 27 -0.88 -19.86 -2.94
CA PHE A 27 -1.12 -18.86 -1.90
C PHE A 27 -2.41 -18.08 -2.13
N ILE A 28 -2.65 -17.66 -3.38
CA ILE A 28 -3.84 -16.90 -3.74
C ILE A 28 -5.10 -17.73 -3.60
N ASP A 29 -5.07 -18.98 -4.06
CA ASP A 29 -6.26 -19.83 -4.10
C ASP A 29 -6.68 -20.29 -2.68
N TYR A 30 -5.74 -20.44 -1.73
CA TYR A 30 -6.01 -21.04 -0.42
C TYR A 30 -5.85 -20.12 0.79
N PHE A 31 -5.00 -19.09 0.72
CA PHE A 31 -4.71 -18.21 1.88
C PHE A 31 -5.13 -16.77 1.66
N TYR A 32 -5.06 -16.26 0.43
CA TYR A 32 -5.38 -14.88 0.13
C TYR A 32 -6.89 -14.63 0.29
N LYS A 33 -7.24 -13.65 1.12
CA LYS A 33 -8.61 -13.16 1.25
C LYS A 33 -8.73 -11.84 0.51
N HIS A 34 -9.41 -11.87 -0.63
CA HIS A 34 -9.70 -10.65 -1.36
C HIS A 34 -10.63 -9.75 -0.53
N VAL A 35 -10.12 -8.59 -0.12
CA VAL A 35 -10.93 -7.58 0.57
C VAL A 35 -11.59 -6.73 -0.50
N ALA A 36 -12.89 -6.97 -0.75
CA ALA A 36 -13.67 -6.14 -1.65
C ALA A 36 -13.65 -4.69 -1.14
N THR A 37 -12.96 -3.82 -1.85
CA THR A 37 -13.00 -2.39 -1.55
C THR A 37 -14.32 -1.84 -2.06
N ASN A 38 -15.28 -1.56 -1.16
CA ASN A 38 -16.52 -0.83 -1.46
C ASN A 38 -16.29 0.63 -1.90
N ARG A 39 -15.09 0.97 -2.37
CA ARG A 39 -14.64 2.33 -2.75
C ARG A 39 -15.38 2.88 -3.98
N ARG A 40 -15.99 2.02 -4.80
CA ARG A 40 -16.63 2.42 -6.06
C ARG A 40 -17.97 3.15 -5.88
N THR A 41 -18.77 2.76 -4.89
CA THR A 41 -20.17 3.22 -4.76
C THR A 41 -20.36 4.45 -3.88
N ASN A 42 -19.47 4.71 -2.92
CA ASN A 42 -19.60 5.82 -1.95
C ASN A 42 -18.46 6.85 -2.01
N SER A 43 -17.73 6.92 -3.12
CA SER A 43 -16.69 7.94 -3.26
C SER A 43 -17.33 9.32 -3.46
N PHE A 44 -17.00 10.30 -2.61
CA PHE A 44 -17.37 11.70 -2.80
C PHE A 44 -16.53 12.40 -3.88
N LEU A 45 -15.84 11.63 -4.71
CA LEU A 45 -14.95 12.13 -5.76
C LEU A 45 -15.60 12.01 -7.14
N VAL A 46 -15.19 12.92 -8.03
CA VAL A 46 -15.57 12.94 -9.44
C VAL A 46 -15.07 11.69 -10.15
N PHE A 47 -13.80 11.34 -9.97
CA PHE A 47 -13.22 10.13 -10.54
C PHE A 47 -13.17 9.04 -9.46
N PRO A 48 -14.18 8.15 -9.38
CA PRO A 48 -14.18 7.08 -8.37
C PRO A 48 -12.99 6.14 -8.60
N GLY A 49 -12.40 5.67 -7.51
CA GLY A 49 -11.29 4.72 -7.55
C GLY A 49 -11.66 3.47 -8.35
N ARG A 50 -10.83 3.12 -9.33
CA ARG A 50 -10.94 1.88 -10.10
C ARG A 50 -9.93 0.86 -9.59
N ASN A 51 -9.99 -0.37 -10.12
CA ASN A 51 -8.94 -1.35 -9.88
C ASN A 51 -7.58 -0.77 -10.28
N PRO A 52 -6.53 -0.97 -9.46
CA PRO A 52 -5.19 -0.53 -9.78
C PRO A 52 -4.72 -1.20 -11.07
N ALA A 53 -3.94 -0.47 -11.86
CA ALA A 53 -3.36 -1.01 -13.08
C ALA A 53 -1.93 -1.50 -12.82
N TYR A 54 -1.54 -2.64 -13.38
CA TYR A 54 -0.14 -3.03 -13.49
C TYR A 54 0.45 -2.52 -14.80
N HIS A 55 1.74 -2.22 -14.79
CA HIS A 55 2.47 -1.59 -15.90
C HIS A 55 3.65 -2.47 -16.29
N GLN A 56 3.84 -2.70 -17.59
CA GLN A 56 4.99 -3.42 -18.13
C GLN A 56 6.10 -2.47 -18.61
N ASP A 57 5.80 -1.18 -18.75
CA ASP A 57 6.73 -0.16 -19.23
C ASP A 57 6.98 0.91 -18.16
N TYR A 58 8.25 1.05 -17.76
CA TYR A 58 8.75 2.05 -16.81
C TYR A 58 8.65 3.50 -17.34
N ALA A 59 8.57 3.66 -18.66
CA ALA A 59 8.38 4.95 -19.33
C ALA A 59 6.90 5.34 -19.47
N CYS A 60 5.96 4.49 -19.02
CA CYS A 60 4.53 4.72 -19.19
C CYS A 60 4.11 6.09 -18.61
N PRO A 61 3.49 6.99 -19.40
CA PRO A 61 3.08 8.31 -18.93
C PRO A 61 2.10 8.24 -17.75
N LYS A 62 1.23 7.21 -17.73
CA LYS A 62 0.29 6.98 -16.62
C LYS A 62 0.96 6.51 -15.33
N LEU A 63 2.11 5.84 -15.42
CA LEU A 63 2.88 5.43 -14.24
C LEU A 63 3.53 6.64 -13.57
N ARG A 64 3.89 7.66 -14.35
CA ARG A 64 4.57 8.89 -13.89
C ARG A 64 3.63 10.06 -13.59
N ALA A 65 2.34 9.90 -13.87
CA ALA A 65 1.35 10.95 -13.66
C ALA A 65 1.13 11.22 -12.16
N ASN A 66 0.97 12.50 -11.82
CA ASN A 66 0.46 12.90 -10.51
C ASN A 66 -1.00 12.46 -10.36
N TYR A 67 -1.41 12.22 -9.12
CA TYR A 67 -2.81 11.99 -8.82
C TYR A 67 -3.56 13.33 -8.87
N LEU A 68 -4.69 13.35 -9.55
CA LEU A 68 -5.60 14.49 -9.63
C LEU A 68 -7.04 14.00 -9.55
N ASN A 69 -7.83 14.63 -8.69
CA ASN A 69 -9.25 14.38 -8.55
C ASN A 69 -9.98 15.60 -8.01
N TYR A 70 -11.29 15.54 -7.94
CA TYR A 70 -12.13 16.64 -7.50
C TYR A 70 -13.23 16.13 -6.57
N ARG A 71 -13.57 16.91 -5.53
CA ARG A 71 -14.71 16.58 -4.67
C ARG A 71 -16.03 16.98 -5.29
N ILE A 72 -17.03 16.11 -5.19
CA ILE A 72 -18.40 16.46 -5.55
C ILE A 72 -18.95 17.47 -4.53
N PRO A 73 -19.63 18.55 -4.96
CA PRO A 73 -20.26 19.50 -4.04
C PRO A 73 -21.20 18.81 -3.03
N VAL A 74 -21.15 19.25 -1.77
CA VAL A 74 -21.93 18.65 -0.67
C VAL A 74 -23.44 18.64 -0.93
N GLU A 75 -23.95 19.67 -1.62
CA GLU A 75 -25.36 19.76 -2.03
C GLU A 75 -25.77 18.66 -3.02
N ILE A 76 -24.84 18.21 -3.86
CA ILE A 76 -25.06 17.13 -4.83
C ILE A 76 -24.95 15.78 -4.12
N ILE A 77 -23.96 15.64 -3.22
CA ILE A 77 -23.80 14.45 -2.38
C ILE A 77 -25.09 14.19 -1.57
N ALA A 78 -25.66 15.24 -0.97
CA ALA A 78 -26.89 15.16 -0.18
C ALA A 78 -28.12 14.67 -0.98
N ARG A 79 -28.11 14.80 -2.32
CA ARG A 79 -29.18 14.32 -3.21
C ARG A 79 -29.04 12.84 -3.57
N GLY A 80 -27.94 12.20 -3.18
CA GLY A 80 -27.72 10.76 -3.32
C GLY A 80 -27.03 10.32 -4.62
N PRO A 81 -26.82 9.00 -4.79
CA PRO A 81 -25.92 8.45 -5.80
C PRO A 81 -26.25 8.84 -7.24
N LYS A 82 -27.54 8.90 -7.60
CA LYS A 82 -27.97 9.28 -8.96
C LYS A 82 -27.55 10.70 -9.33
N ALA A 83 -27.63 11.64 -8.39
CA ALA A 83 -27.20 13.02 -8.61
C ALA A 83 -25.67 13.12 -8.71
N MET A 84 -24.95 12.30 -7.93
CA MET A 84 -23.49 12.20 -8.02
C MET A 84 -23.06 11.66 -9.39
N ASP A 85 -23.73 10.64 -9.92
CA ASP A 85 -23.41 10.08 -11.25
C ASP A 85 -23.72 11.05 -12.39
N ASP A 86 -24.84 11.78 -12.32
CA ASP A 86 -25.16 12.88 -13.26
C ASP A 86 -24.08 13.96 -13.22
N PHE A 87 -23.64 14.34 -12.01
CA PHE A 87 -22.53 15.29 -11.84
C PHE A 87 -21.23 14.78 -12.44
N ARG A 88 -20.87 13.51 -12.23
CA ARG A 88 -19.65 12.92 -12.80
C ARG A 88 -19.67 12.87 -14.33
N ALA A 89 -20.83 12.62 -14.93
CA ALA A 89 -21.00 12.68 -16.38
C ALA A 89 -20.78 14.11 -16.87
N TRP A 90 -21.56 15.06 -16.31
CA TRP A 90 -21.46 16.46 -16.68
C TRP A 90 -20.06 17.05 -16.46
N PHE A 91 -19.40 16.74 -15.35
CA PHE A 91 -18.06 17.23 -15.03
C PHE A 91 -17.04 16.79 -16.09
N ARG A 92 -17.10 15.53 -16.54
CA ARG A 92 -16.20 15.01 -17.58
C ARG A 92 -16.35 15.76 -18.90
N ASP A 93 -17.58 16.13 -19.25
CA ASP A 93 -17.87 16.86 -20.48
C ASP A 93 -17.49 18.35 -20.39
N ASN A 94 -17.21 18.86 -19.19
CA ASN A 94 -16.96 20.29 -18.94
C ASN A 94 -15.60 20.54 -18.24
N ILE A 95 -14.75 19.53 -18.05
CA ILE A 95 -13.49 19.67 -17.31
C ILE A 95 -12.53 20.66 -17.98
N ASP A 96 -12.52 20.73 -19.30
CA ASP A 96 -11.68 21.68 -20.04
C ASP A 96 -12.06 23.13 -19.70
N LEU A 97 -13.36 23.38 -19.46
CA LEU A 97 -13.85 24.69 -19.03
C LEU A 97 -13.37 25.04 -17.62
N LEU A 98 -13.23 24.05 -16.72
CA LEU A 98 -12.65 24.30 -15.39
C LEU A 98 -11.20 24.79 -15.50
N GLN A 99 -10.46 24.34 -16.51
CA GLN A 99 -9.07 24.78 -16.74
C GLN A 99 -8.99 26.14 -17.44
N SER A 100 -9.86 26.38 -18.42
CA SER A 100 -9.81 27.62 -19.22
C SER A 100 -10.53 28.81 -18.58
N ASP A 101 -11.69 28.58 -17.95
CA ASP A 101 -12.51 29.60 -17.28
C ASP A 101 -13.25 28.99 -16.07
N PRO A 102 -12.56 28.90 -14.91
CA PRO A 102 -13.14 28.34 -13.69
C PRO A 102 -14.42 29.06 -13.24
N HIS A 103 -14.54 30.37 -13.50
CA HIS A 103 -15.71 31.14 -13.10
C HIS A 103 -16.94 30.72 -13.93
N GLN A 104 -16.79 30.64 -15.25
CA GLN A 104 -17.86 30.15 -16.11
C GLN A 104 -18.22 28.69 -15.81
N PHE A 105 -17.24 27.84 -15.45
CA PHE A 105 -17.50 26.48 -14.99
C PHE A 105 -18.44 26.47 -13.76
N VAL A 106 -18.13 27.27 -12.74
CA VAL A 106 -18.93 27.35 -11.51
C VAL A 106 -20.34 27.89 -11.79
N VAL A 107 -20.47 28.90 -12.65
CA VAL A 107 -21.79 29.43 -13.06
C VAL A 107 -22.62 28.39 -13.79
N ARG A 108 -22.04 27.65 -14.75
CA ARG A 108 -22.77 26.57 -15.44
C ARG A 108 -23.16 25.44 -14.50
N MET A 109 -22.25 25.08 -13.59
CA MET A 109 -22.51 24.08 -12.56
C MET A 109 -23.67 24.51 -11.64
N SER A 110 -23.66 25.75 -11.17
CA SER A 110 -24.68 26.27 -10.25
C SER A 110 -26.07 26.30 -10.89
N ILE A 111 -26.15 26.67 -12.17
CA ILE A 111 -27.40 26.67 -12.94
C ILE A 111 -27.89 25.24 -13.18
N ARG A 112 -27.03 24.35 -13.72
CA ARG A 112 -27.40 22.97 -14.09
C ARG A 112 -27.85 22.14 -12.88
N PHE A 113 -27.19 22.32 -11.74
CA PHE A 113 -27.47 21.58 -10.51
C PHE A 113 -28.26 22.40 -9.50
N ARG A 114 -28.70 23.62 -9.80
CA ARG A 114 -29.47 24.48 -8.89
C ARG A 114 -28.82 24.58 -7.50
N LEU A 115 -27.51 24.86 -7.49
CA LEU A 115 -26.73 24.98 -6.25
C LEU A 115 -26.97 26.35 -5.63
N ARG A 116 -27.21 26.39 -4.32
CA ARG A 116 -27.41 27.66 -3.60
C ARG A 116 -26.09 28.28 -3.18
N ASN A 117 -25.13 27.44 -2.79
CA ASN A 117 -23.80 27.85 -2.33
C ASN A 117 -22.74 27.22 -3.25
N ALA A 118 -22.80 27.55 -4.54
CA ALA A 118 -21.84 27.04 -5.51
C ALA A 118 -20.44 27.61 -5.21
N SER A 119 -19.52 26.75 -4.78
CA SER A 119 -18.10 27.06 -4.70
C SER A 119 -17.35 26.38 -5.85
N PRO A 120 -16.12 26.83 -6.16
CA PRO A 120 -15.19 26.02 -6.95
C PRO A 120 -15.10 24.61 -6.39
N THR A 121 -14.99 23.64 -7.29
CA THR A 121 -14.84 22.24 -6.90
C THR A 121 -13.47 22.06 -6.23
N GLU A 122 -13.43 21.49 -5.03
CA GLU A 122 -12.16 21.25 -4.31
C GLU A 122 -11.30 20.26 -5.11
N GLU A 123 -10.12 20.71 -5.52
CA GLU A 123 -9.11 19.90 -6.19
C GLU A 123 -8.31 19.10 -5.16
N LEU A 124 -8.15 17.80 -5.41
CA LEU A 124 -7.32 16.89 -4.64
C LEU A 124 -6.17 16.42 -5.53
N SER A 125 -4.97 16.89 -5.24
CA SER A 125 -3.76 16.49 -5.94
C SER A 125 -2.76 15.83 -5.00
N ALA A 126 -1.99 14.88 -5.54
CA ALA A 126 -0.86 14.30 -4.85
C ALA A 126 0.25 13.99 -5.87
N SER A 127 1.48 14.35 -5.52
CA SER A 127 2.64 14.07 -6.36
C SER A 127 2.84 12.57 -6.50
N ASN A 128 3.25 12.14 -7.70
CA ASN A 128 3.67 10.77 -7.94
C ASN A 128 4.85 10.43 -7.02
N SER A 129 4.80 9.27 -6.36
CA SER A 129 5.87 8.82 -5.45
C SER A 129 7.17 8.43 -6.16
N GLY A 130 7.19 8.47 -7.50
CA GLY A 130 8.27 7.96 -8.30
C GLY A 130 8.20 6.44 -8.45
N ILE A 131 9.23 5.90 -9.10
CA ILE A 131 9.39 4.46 -9.28
C ILE A 131 10.61 4.02 -8.47
N THR A 132 10.40 3.01 -7.64
CA THR A 132 11.48 2.37 -6.88
C THR A 132 12.01 1.20 -7.67
N VAL A 133 13.32 1.19 -7.92
CA VAL A 133 14.01 0.03 -8.48
C VAL A 133 14.55 -0.79 -7.32
N GLU A 134 13.98 -1.97 -7.10
CA GLU A 134 14.50 -2.92 -6.13
C GLU A 134 15.73 -3.62 -6.73
N GLN A 135 16.85 -3.59 -6.00
CA GLN A 135 18.02 -4.39 -6.36
C GLN A 135 17.85 -5.79 -5.78
N ASN A 136 18.16 -6.83 -6.54
CA ASN A 136 18.20 -8.21 -6.04
C ASN A 136 19.57 -8.50 -5.40
N PRO A 137 19.70 -8.51 -4.06
CA PRO A 137 20.97 -8.83 -3.42
C PRO A 137 21.34 -10.31 -3.63
N ARG A 138 22.64 -10.61 -3.57
CA ARG A 138 23.10 -12.00 -3.70
C ARG A 138 22.64 -12.82 -2.50
N ILE A 139 22.16 -14.04 -2.73
CA ILE A 139 21.69 -14.94 -1.66
C ILE A 139 22.72 -15.11 -0.54
N SER A 140 24.01 -15.17 -0.88
CA SER A 140 25.10 -15.29 0.10
C SER A 140 25.19 -14.08 1.05
N GLU A 141 24.95 -12.87 0.53
CA GLU A 141 24.98 -11.64 1.32
C GLU A 141 23.78 -11.58 2.26
N ILE A 142 22.59 -11.96 1.79
CA ILE A 142 21.38 -12.03 2.61
C ILE A 142 21.55 -13.04 3.74
N LYS A 143 22.07 -14.24 3.46
CA LYS A 143 22.34 -15.25 4.49
C LYS A 143 23.32 -14.73 5.56
N LYS A 144 24.40 -14.08 5.12
CA LYS A 144 25.37 -13.47 6.04
C LYS A 144 24.73 -12.36 6.89
N ALA A 145 23.86 -11.54 6.30
CA ALA A 145 23.11 -10.51 7.03
C ALA A 145 22.20 -11.13 8.09
N ILE A 146 21.41 -12.15 7.74
CA ILE A 146 20.54 -12.89 8.66
C ILE A 146 21.35 -13.49 9.82
N ASP A 147 22.44 -14.20 9.53
CA ASP A 147 23.28 -14.83 10.56
C ASP A 147 23.94 -13.80 11.49
N THR A 148 24.32 -12.64 10.95
CA THR A 148 24.87 -11.53 11.72
C THR A 148 23.80 -10.91 12.61
N LYS A 149 22.60 -10.71 12.09
CA LYS A 149 21.46 -10.15 12.82
C LYS A 149 21.00 -11.06 13.95
N ILE A 150 20.97 -12.38 13.72
CA ILE A 150 20.64 -13.35 14.76
C ILE A 150 21.67 -13.31 15.91
N ARG A 151 22.96 -13.17 15.59
CA ARG A 151 24.02 -13.01 16.60
C ARG A 151 23.85 -11.70 17.39
N GLU A 152 23.63 -10.59 16.70
CA GLU A 152 23.34 -9.28 17.32
C GLU A 152 22.14 -9.37 18.27
N MET A 153 21.05 -10.02 17.86
CA MET A 153 19.87 -10.23 18.71
C MET A 153 20.14 -11.13 19.91
N LEU A 154 21.00 -12.15 19.78
CA LEU A 154 21.39 -12.99 20.90
C LEU A 154 22.19 -12.20 21.94
N ASP A 155 23.11 -11.35 21.50
CA ASP A 155 23.95 -10.53 22.37
C ASP A 155 23.10 -9.45 23.05
N PHE A 156 22.26 -8.75 22.27
CA PHE A 156 21.32 -7.75 22.79
C PHE A 156 20.37 -8.34 23.85
N ARG A 157 19.85 -9.56 23.63
CA ARG A 157 18.99 -10.24 24.61
C ARG A 157 19.77 -10.61 25.87
N ARG A 158 21.04 -11.03 25.75
CA ARG A 158 21.86 -11.37 26.92
C ARG A 158 22.08 -10.15 27.81
N GLU A 159 22.33 -8.99 27.22
CA GLU A 159 22.51 -7.73 27.93
C GLU A 159 21.20 -7.19 28.53
N ASN A 160 20.06 -7.46 27.89
CA ASN A 160 18.77 -6.86 28.24
C ASN A 160 17.69 -7.90 28.61
N ILE A 161 18.09 -9.01 29.24
CA ILE A 161 17.26 -10.22 29.37
C ILE A 161 15.90 -9.97 30.04
N ALA A 162 15.86 -9.17 31.11
CA ALA A 162 14.63 -8.91 31.85
C ALA A 162 13.57 -8.22 30.98
N ILE A 163 13.99 -7.18 30.25
CA ILE A 163 13.09 -6.38 29.41
C ILE A 163 12.68 -7.16 28.16
N VAL A 164 13.63 -7.86 27.51
CA VAL A 164 13.33 -8.67 26.32
C VAL A 164 12.41 -9.84 26.65
N CYS A 165 12.57 -10.49 27.80
CA CYS A 165 11.66 -11.55 28.23
C CYS A 165 10.26 -11.03 28.56
N ALA A 166 10.15 -9.84 29.18
CA ALA A 166 8.86 -9.24 29.52
C ALA A 166 8.10 -8.73 28.28
N TYR A 167 8.79 -8.04 27.37
CA TYR A 167 8.15 -7.26 26.30
C TYR A 167 8.49 -7.70 24.87
N GLY A 168 9.47 -8.59 24.66
CA GLY A 168 10.03 -8.89 23.34
C GLY A 168 9.01 -9.44 22.32
N ASN A 169 7.97 -10.14 22.79
CA ASN A 169 6.88 -10.66 21.95
C ASN A 169 5.70 -9.70 21.77
N CYS A 170 5.65 -8.60 22.53
CA CYS A 170 4.56 -7.62 22.48
C CYS A 170 5.04 -6.22 22.10
N THR A 171 6.22 -6.08 21.49
CA THR A 171 6.76 -4.77 21.08
C THR A 171 5.83 -3.96 20.16
N HIS A 172 5.00 -4.62 19.36
CA HIS A 172 3.96 -3.96 18.56
C HIS A 172 2.92 -3.25 19.44
N LYS A 173 2.49 -3.89 20.53
CA LYS A 173 1.54 -3.30 21.50
C LYS A 173 2.13 -2.09 22.21
N VAL A 174 3.44 -2.11 22.43
CA VAL A 174 4.17 -0.99 23.03
C VAL A 174 4.20 0.20 22.06
N LYS A 175 4.42 -0.03 20.76
CA LYS A 175 4.35 1.01 19.72
C LYS A 175 2.93 1.56 19.51
N ASP A 176 1.93 0.69 19.55
CA ASP A 176 0.52 1.08 19.38
C ASP A 176 -0.06 1.79 20.63
N GLY A 177 0.74 1.93 21.70
CA GLY A 177 0.34 2.57 22.96
C GLY A 177 -0.53 1.71 23.87
N ALA A 178 -0.80 0.46 23.49
CA ALA A 178 -1.60 -0.48 24.28
C ALA A 178 -0.87 -1.03 25.52
N VAL A 179 0.46 -0.96 25.54
CA VAL A 179 1.29 -1.27 26.71
C VAL A 179 2.15 -0.05 27.03
N HIS A 180 1.98 0.48 28.23
CA HIS A 180 2.77 1.61 28.73
C HIS A 180 3.99 1.09 29.51
N ILE A 181 5.12 1.76 29.32
CA ILE A 181 6.38 1.49 30.04
C ILE A 181 6.84 2.84 30.57
N ASP A 182 6.78 3.01 31.90
CA ASP A 182 7.13 4.28 32.56
C ASP A 182 8.64 4.58 32.48
N ASP A 183 9.46 3.53 32.50
CA ASP A 183 10.92 3.65 32.39
C ASP A 183 11.34 3.91 30.93
N GLU A 184 11.83 5.12 30.65
CA GLU A 184 12.35 5.50 29.33
C GLU A 184 13.49 4.60 28.84
N GLY A 185 14.36 4.13 29.74
CA GLY A 185 15.47 3.24 29.40
C GLY A 185 14.94 1.89 28.91
N ALA A 186 13.98 1.32 29.64
CA ALA A 186 13.30 0.09 29.23
C ALA A 186 12.53 0.28 27.92
N ARG A 187 11.89 1.44 27.72
CA ARG A 187 11.20 1.77 26.47
C ARG A 187 12.16 1.77 25.27
N ARG A 188 13.32 2.42 25.39
CA ARG A 188 14.35 2.46 24.33
C ARG A 188 14.83 1.06 23.95
N ILE A 189 15.04 0.19 24.94
CA ILE A 189 15.44 -1.21 24.71
C ILE A 189 14.38 -1.98 23.92
N VAL A 190 13.09 -1.78 24.25
CA VAL A 190 11.98 -2.40 23.52
C VAL A 190 11.89 -1.91 22.08
N ASP A 191 12.08 -0.61 21.85
CA ASP A 191 12.08 -0.02 20.50
C ASP A 191 13.27 -0.53 19.66
N GLN A 192 14.45 -0.65 20.25
CA GLN A 192 15.62 -1.25 19.59
C GLN A 192 15.37 -2.73 19.24
N TRP A 193 14.84 -3.51 20.18
CA TRP A 193 14.47 -4.91 19.93
C TRP A 193 13.45 -5.04 18.80
N HIS A 194 12.44 -4.15 18.78
CA HIS A 194 11.46 -4.11 17.71
C HIS A 194 12.12 -3.84 16.34
N ASN A 195 13.02 -2.86 16.26
CA ASN A 195 13.72 -2.54 15.01
C ASN A 195 14.61 -3.71 14.53
N LEU A 196 15.30 -4.41 15.45
CA LEU A 196 16.07 -5.62 15.10
C LEU A 196 15.17 -6.72 14.51
N LYS A 197 13.98 -6.92 15.07
CA LYS A 197 12.99 -7.86 14.51
C LYS A 197 12.49 -7.44 13.14
N GLU A 198 12.19 -6.15 12.92
CA GLU A 198 11.75 -5.65 11.61
C GLU A 198 12.84 -5.83 10.54
N GLN A 199 14.10 -5.55 10.88
CA GLN A 199 15.24 -5.78 9.99
C GLN A 199 15.37 -7.28 9.65
N LEU A 200 15.35 -8.16 10.66
CA LEU A 200 15.44 -9.61 10.43
C LEU A 200 14.28 -10.13 9.57
N LYS A 201 13.05 -9.66 9.80
CA LYS A 201 11.89 -10.03 8.99
C LYS A 201 12.04 -9.56 7.54
N THR A 202 12.60 -8.37 7.34
CA THR A 202 12.90 -7.84 6.00
C THR A 202 13.92 -8.73 5.30
N ASP A 203 15.04 -9.04 5.96
CA ASP A 203 16.08 -9.91 5.40
C ASP A 203 15.55 -11.32 5.06
N LEU A 204 14.72 -11.90 5.93
CA LEU A 204 14.09 -13.21 5.69
C LEU A 204 13.11 -13.17 4.53
N LYS A 205 12.32 -12.10 4.41
CA LYS A 205 11.40 -11.91 3.28
C LYS A 205 12.18 -11.78 1.97
N THR A 206 13.23 -10.97 1.95
CA THR A 206 14.13 -10.81 0.78
C THR A 206 14.81 -12.14 0.45
N TYR A 207 15.21 -12.93 1.44
CA TYR A 207 15.74 -14.27 1.22
C TYR A 207 14.74 -15.18 0.53
N PHE A 208 13.48 -15.24 0.98
CA PHE A 208 12.45 -16.06 0.33
C PHE A 208 12.19 -15.59 -1.11
N MET A 209 12.10 -14.29 -1.30
CA MET A 209 11.93 -13.67 -2.61
C MET A 209 13.04 -14.11 -3.57
N VAL A 210 14.31 -13.86 -3.25
CA VAL A 210 15.44 -14.23 -4.14
C VAL A 210 15.61 -15.74 -4.28
N ARG A 211 15.26 -16.53 -3.25
CA ARG A 211 15.44 -17.99 -3.27
C ARG A 211 14.42 -18.71 -4.14
N PHE A 212 13.17 -18.24 -4.14
CA PHE A 212 12.02 -18.91 -4.76
C PHE A 212 11.49 -18.17 -5.99
N ASN A 213 11.69 -16.85 -6.09
CA ASN A 213 11.35 -16.04 -7.26
C ASN A 213 12.51 -15.07 -7.61
N PRO A 214 13.67 -15.58 -8.09
CA PRO A 214 14.86 -14.77 -8.34
C PRO A 214 14.67 -13.69 -9.40
N ASP A 215 13.81 -13.94 -10.38
CA ASP A 215 13.55 -13.03 -11.50
C ASP A 215 12.41 -12.03 -11.20
N LEU A 216 11.75 -12.15 -10.04
CA LEU A 216 10.59 -11.34 -9.62
C LEU A 216 9.45 -11.32 -10.64
N GLU A 217 9.35 -12.38 -11.44
CA GLU A 217 8.31 -12.48 -12.44
C GLU A 217 7.02 -12.97 -11.77
N PHE A 218 5.94 -12.26 -12.05
CA PHE A 218 4.59 -12.69 -11.70
C PHE A 218 3.78 -12.69 -13.00
N GLY A 219 3.11 -13.80 -13.28
CA GLY A 219 2.24 -13.88 -14.45
C GLY A 219 1.11 -12.85 -14.36
N ASP A 220 0.73 -12.28 -15.51
CA ASP A 220 -0.39 -11.35 -15.64
C ASP A 220 -1.68 -11.89 -15.00
N GLU A 221 -1.93 -13.20 -15.12
CA GLU A 221 -3.07 -13.90 -14.52
C GLU A 221 -3.10 -13.76 -13.00
N LEU A 222 -1.94 -13.79 -12.35
CA LEU A 222 -1.80 -13.68 -10.90
C LEU A 222 -2.28 -12.29 -10.43
N LEU A 223 -1.82 -11.23 -11.10
CA LEU A 223 -2.20 -9.86 -10.82
C LEU A 223 -3.70 -9.64 -11.06
N GLN A 224 -4.24 -10.24 -12.11
CA GLN A 224 -5.67 -10.19 -12.41
C GLN A 224 -6.52 -10.91 -11.34
N LYS A 225 -6.08 -12.08 -10.84
CA LYS A 225 -6.75 -12.82 -9.75
C LYS A 225 -6.88 -11.98 -8.47
N ILE A 226 -5.88 -11.15 -8.15
CA ILE A 226 -5.91 -10.24 -6.98
C ILE A 226 -6.57 -8.89 -7.29
N GLY A 227 -7.18 -8.72 -8.47
CA GLY A 227 -8.00 -7.58 -8.82
C GLY A 227 -7.27 -6.42 -9.49
N PHE A 228 -6.04 -6.58 -9.93
CA PHE A 228 -5.37 -5.60 -10.80
C PHE A 228 -5.87 -5.75 -12.24
N LYS A 229 -5.63 -4.73 -13.06
CA LYS A 229 -5.88 -4.76 -14.51
C LYS A 229 -4.63 -4.35 -15.28
N ALA A 230 -4.48 -4.81 -16.51
CA ALA A 230 -3.41 -4.31 -17.37
C ALA A 230 -3.59 -2.80 -17.61
N CYS A 231 -2.48 -2.06 -17.66
CA CYS A 231 -2.52 -0.67 -18.08
C CYS A 231 -2.82 -0.60 -19.58
N ASN A 232 -3.93 0.06 -19.96
CA ASN A 232 -4.30 0.24 -21.37
C ASN A 232 -3.22 0.93 -22.21
N CYS A 233 -2.38 1.78 -21.60
CA CYS A 233 -1.28 2.43 -22.32
C CYS A 233 -0.14 1.44 -22.60
N CYS A 234 0.20 0.58 -21.63
CA CYS A 234 1.25 -0.42 -21.82
C CYS A 234 0.81 -1.53 -22.78
N ALA A 235 -0.45 -1.99 -22.66
CA ALA A 235 -0.98 -3.05 -23.50
C ALA A 235 -1.08 -2.67 -25.00
N SER A 236 -1.16 -1.37 -25.31
CA SER A 236 -1.20 -0.88 -26.70
C SER A 236 0.20 -0.76 -27.34
N SER A 237 1.26 -0.73 -26.53
CA SER A 237 2.65 -0.59 -26.98
C SER A 237 3.35 -1.93 -27.22
N ALA A 238 2.64 -3.05 -27.03
CA ALA A 238 3.15 -4.41 -27.20
C ALA A 238 2.88 -5.01 -28.60
N ASN A 239 2.49 -4.16 -29.57
CA ASN A 239 2.34 -4.51 -30.99
C ASN A 239 3.35 -3.76 -31.84
#